data_AF-A0A915ZUU2-F1
#
_entry.id   AF-A0A915ZUU2-F1
#
_cell.length_a   1.000
_cell.length_b   1.000
_cell.length_c   1.000
_cell.angle_alpha   90.00
_cell.angle_beta   90.00
_cell.angle_gamma   90.00
#
_symmetry.space_group_name_H-M   'P 1'
#
loop_
_entity.id
_entity.type
_entity.pdbx_description
1 polymer ?
#
loop_
_entity_poly.entity_id
_entity_poly.type
_entity_poly.pdbx_seq_one_letter_code
_entity_poly.pdbx_strand_id
1 'polypeptide(L)'
;MRSTRSTHSLVNFILKKNGVRVDESTITRILKSKNKRLGTEIANPEAKRHKSVLVPELELTLKEFVLNYQHKTILSDGVLTEKAKQLADELNVPQGILQFSSGWLQKFKDRNNIRQVKL
;
A
#
# COMPACT_ATOMS: atom_id res chain seq x y z
N MET A 1 -24.12 -2.36 23.71
CA MET A 1 -22.85 -2.86 24.30
C MET A 1 -22.07 -3.62 23.23
N ARG A 2 -20.87 -3.20 22.84
CA ARG A 2 -20.03 -3.99 21.92
C ARG A 2 -19.40 -5.12 22.73
N SER A 3 -19.92 -6.34 22.57
CA SER A 3 -19.32 -7.54 23.17
C SER A 3 -17.93 -7.75 22.57
N THR A 4 -16.89 -7.48 23.34
CA THR A 4 -15.51 -7.84 22.98
C THR A 4 -15.39 -9.36 23.09
N ARG A 5 -15.42 -10.05 21.95
CA ARG A 5 -15.12 -11.50 21.89
C ARG A 5 -13.74 -11.74 22.53
N SER A 6 -13.63 -12.74 23.39
CA SER A 6 -12.33 -13.13 23.96
C SER A 6 -11.39 -13.64 22.86
N THR A 7 -10.08 -13.58 23.11
CA THR A 7 -9.04 -14.10 22.20
C THR A 7 -9.29 -15.56 21.84
N HIS A 8 -9.62 -16.37 22.85
CA HIS A 8 -9.93 -17.79 22.70
C HIS A 8 -11.13 -18.04 21.77
N SER A 9 -12.20 -17.27 21.93
CA SER A 9 -13.38 -17.34 21.05
C SER A 9 -13.02 -17.04 19.59
N LEU A 10 -12.10 -16.09 19.35
CA LEU A 10 -11.63 -15.76 18.01
C LEU A 10 -10.74 -16.85 17.41
N VAL A 11 -9.89 -17.54 18.20
CA VAL A 11 -9.12 -18.70 17.71
C VAL A 11 -10.05 -19.77 17.17
N ASN A 12 -11.05 -20.15 17.96
CA ASN A 12 -11.99 -21.21 17.59
C ASN A 12 -12.82 -20.83 16.36
N PHE A 13 -13.21 -19.56 16.26
CA PHE A 13 -13.89 -19.05 15.07
C PHE A 13 -13.03 -19.17 13.81
N ILE A 14 -11.76 -18.76 13.87
CA ILE A 14 -10.83 -18.81 12.72
C ILE A 14 -10.55 -20.27 12.32
N LEU A 15 -10.34 -21.16 13.29
CA LEU A 15 -10.14 -22.59 13.03
C LEU A 15 -11.36 -23.19 12.31
N LYS A 16 -12.57 -22.92 12.80
CA LYS A 16 -13.81 -23.43 12.18
C LYS A 16 -14.04 -22.87 10.78
N LYS A 17 -13.71 -21.58 10.55
CA LYS A 17 -14.01 -20.89 9.29
C LYS A 17 -12.96 -21.15 8.21
N ASN A 18 -11.68 -21.25 8.58
CA ASN A 18 -10.55 -21.27 7.65
C ASN A 18 -9.76 -22.59 7.70
N GLY A 19 -10.03 -23.48 8.65
CA GLY A 19 -9.26 -24.72 8.85
C GLY A 19 -7.85 -24.49 9.39
N VAL A 20 -7.52 -23.26 9.79
CA VAL A 20 -6.18 -22.87 10.25
C VAL A 20 -6.23 -22.50 11.73
N ARG A 21 -5.38 -23.15 12.54
CA ARG A 21 -5.20 -22.79 13.95
C ARG A 21 -4.18 -21.65 14.06
N VAL A 22 -4.52 -20.64 14.85
CA VAL A 22 -3.68 -19.46 15.12
C VAL A 22 -3.53 -19.27 16.62
N ASP A 23 -2.33 -18.85 17.06
CA ASP A 23 -2.07 -18.56 18.47
C ASP A 23 -2.85 -17.34 18.97
N GLU A 24 -3.24 -17.38 20.25
CA GLU A 24 -3.89 -16.25 20.93
C GLU A 24 -3.01 -14.98 20.93
N SER A 25 -1.69 -15.15 20.96
CA SER A 25 -0.72 -14.05 20.84
C SER A 25 -0.80 -13.36 19.48
N THR A 26 -1.05 -14.12 18.40
CA THR A 26 -1.26 -13.58 17.05
C THR A 26 -2.55 -12.77 16.97
N ILE A 27 -3.64 -13.28 17.55
CA ILE A 27 -4.91 -12.56 17.62
C ILE A 27 -4.76 -11.26 18.40
N THR A 28 -4.11 -11.31 19.55
CA THR A 28 -3.85 -10.13 20.39
C THR A 28 -3.03 -9.08 19.63
N ARG A 29 -1.97 -9.50 18.92
CA ARG A 29 -1.14 -8.61 18.10
C ARG A 29 -1.92 -7.97 16.95
N ILE A 30 -2.82 -8.70 16.31
CA ILE A 30 -3.70 -8.17 15.26
C ILE A 30 -4.67 -7.14 15.85
N LEU A 31 -5.33 -7.47 16.97
CA LEU A 31 -6.28 -6.57 17.65
C LEU A 31 -5.60 -5.26 18.09
N LYS A 32 -4.39 -5.33 18.67
CA LYS A 32 -3.60 -4.14 19.06
C LYS A 32 -3.26 -3.22 17.89
N SER A 33 -3.11 -3.77 16.68
CA SER A 33 -2.75 -3.01 15.47
C SER A 33 -3.93 -2.82 14.50
N LYS A 34 -5.17 -3.12 14.93
CA LYS A 34 -6.35 -3.19 14.06
C LYS A 34 -6.60 -1.89 13.29
N ASN A 35 -6.62 -0.75 13.96
CA ASN A 35 -6.92 0.53 13.32
C ASN A 35 -5.88 0.91 12.26
N LYS A 36 -4.60 0.63 12.54
CA LYS A 36 -3.50 0.83 11.59
C LYS A 36 -3.64 -0.08 10.36
N ARG A 37 -4.08 -1.32 10.54
CA ARG A 37 -4.27 -2.30 9.45
C ARG A 37 -5.50 -1.98 8.59
N LEU A 38 -6.62 -1.63 9.21
CA LEU A 38 -7.86 -1.29 8.50
C LEU A 38 -7.68 -0.06 7.59
N GLY A 39 -6.91 0.94 8.01
CA GLY A 39 -6.62 2.10 7.14
C GLY A 39 -5.85 1.72 5.86
N THR A 40 -5.03 0.68 5.90
CA THR A 40 -4.21 0.24 4.76
C THR A 40 -4.94 -0.71 3.81
N GLU A 41 -5.92 -1.48 4.31
CA GLU A 41 -6.73 -2.40 3.48
C GLU A 41 -7.57 -1.65 2.42
N ILE A 42 -7.97 -0.40 2.70
CA ILE A 42 -8.69 0.45 1.74
C ILE A 42 -7.81 0.81 0.53
N ALA A 43 -6.50 0.95 0.75
CA ALA A 43 -5.56 1.32 -0.32
C ALA A 43 -5.12 0.11 -1.16
N ASN A 44 -4.90 -1.06 -0.54
CA ASN A 44 -4.59 -2.29 -1.27
C ASN A 44 -5.05 -3.52 -0.44
N PRO A 45 -6.20 -4.13 -0.78
CA PRO A 45 -6.78 -5.23 0.01
C PRO A 45 -5.96 -6.53 -0.05
N GLU A 46 -5.12 -6.71 -1.07
CA GLU A 46 -4.28 -7.91 -1.25
C GLU A 46 -2.94 -7.82 -0.49
N ALA A 47 -2.63 -6.65 0.10
CA ALA A 47 -1.35 -6.41 0.75
C ALA A 47 -1.22 -7.16 2.09
N LYS A 48 -0.41 -8.24 2.09
CA LYS A 48 -0.12 -9.04 3.31
C LYS A 48 0.74 -8.31 4.35
N ARG A 49 1.54 -7.33 3.94
CA ARG A 49 2.45 -6.56 4.81
C ARG A 49 2.42 -5.09 4.41
N HIS A 50 2.32 -4.20 5.41
CA HIS A 50 2.57 -2.79 5.19
C HIS A 50 4.08 -2.56 5.06
N LYS A 51 4.54 -2.08 3.91
CA LYS A 51 5.89 -1.54 3.74
C LYS A 51 5.76 -0.04 3.55
N SER A 52 6.28 0.72 4.51
CA SER A 52 6.30 2.19 4.38
C SER A 52 7.06 2.59 3.12
N VAL A 53 6.51 3.55 2.41
CA VAL A 53 7.18 4.22 1.29
C VAL A 53 8.36 5.02 1.86
N LEU A 54 9.50 4.99 1.17
CA LEU A 54 10.71 5.70 1.60
C LEU A 54 10.51 7.22 1.64
N VAL A 55 9.81 7.75 0.63
CA VAL A 55 9.49 9.18 0.51
C VAL A 55 7.98 9.32 0.29
N PRO A 56 7.17 9.38 1.38
CA PRO A 56 5.71 9.40 1.27
C PRO A 56 5.16 10.60 0.50
N GLU A 57 5.78 11.77 0.67
CA GLU A 57 5.37 13.01 -0.01
C GLU A 57 5.51 12.89 -1.52
N LEU A 58 6.64 12.40 -2.02
CA LEU A 58 6.86 12.11 -3.43
C LEU A 58 5.80 11.14 -3.99
N GLU A 59 5.49 10.08 -3.24
CA GLU A 59 4.48 9.10 -3.66
C GLU A 59 3.07 9.72 -3.71
N LEU A 60 2.73 10.61 -2.78
CA LEU A 60 1.48 11.33 -2.79
C LEU A 60 1.39 12.26 -4.01
N THR A 61 2.39 13.12 -4.22
CA THR A 61 2.39 14.09 -5.32
C THR A 61 2.37 13.40 -6.69
N LEU A 62 3.11 12.30 -6.84
CA LEU A 62 3.09 11.51 -8.07
C LEU A 62 1.73 10.83 -8.30
N LYS A 63 1.07 10.35 -7.24
CA LYS A 63 -0.29 9.81 -7.33
C LYS A 63 -1.29 10.86 -7.79
N GLU A 64 -1.24 12.06 -7.22
CA GLU A 64 -2.11 13.17 -7.62
C GLU A 64 -1.91 13.54 -9.09
N PHE A 65 -0.65 13.58 -9.54
CA PHE A 65 -0.34 13.74 -10.96
C PHE A 65 -1.01 12.66 -11.81
N VAL A 66 -0.92 11.38 -11.44
CA VAL A 66 -1.58 10.31 -12.18
C VAL A 66 -3.09 10.52 -12.24
N LEU A 67 -3.74 10.81 -11.12
CA LEU A 67 -5.19 11.01 -11.06
C LEU A 67 -5.66 12.17 -11.94
N ASN A 68 -4.88 13.25 -12.02
CA ASN A 68 -5.21 14.44 -12.80
C ASN A 68 -5.05 14.27 -14.32
N TYR A 69 -4.23 13.30 -14.76
CA TYR A 69 -3.84 13.16 -16.18
C TYR A 69 -4.20 11.81 -16.81
N GLN A 70 -4.53 10.77 -16.02
CA GLN A 70 -4.89 9.44 -16.54
C GLN A 70 -6.08 9.45 -17.51
N HIS A 71 -6.97 10.43 -17.40
CA HIS A 71 -8.13 10.59 -18.29
C HIS A 71 -7.85 11.48 -19.51
N LYS A 72 -6.69 12.15 -19.56
CA LYS A 72 -6.32 13.11 -20.60
C LYS A 72 -5.33 12.52 -21.59
N THR A 73 -4.46 11.61 -21.14
CA THR A 73 -3.42 11.01 -21.97
C THR A 73 -2.92 9.69 -21.38
N ILE A 74 -2.20 8.92 -22.19
CA ILE A 74 -1.55 7.67 -21.77
C ILE A 74 -0.31 8.04 -20.96
N LEU A 75 -0.31 7.69 -19.69
CA LEU A 75 0.85 7.84 -18.81
C LEU A 75 1.74 6.60 -18.89
N SER A 76 2.67 6.61 -19.85
CA SER A 76 3.64 5.53 -20.02
C SER A 76 4.62 5.46 -18.85
N ASP A 77 5.33 4.34 -18.73
CA ASP A 77 6.30 4.12 -17.65
C ASP A 77 7.44 5.14 -17.68
N GLY A 78 7.87 5.51 -18.89
CA GLY A 78 8.86 6.57 -19.08
C GLY A 78 8.36 7.92 -18.56
N VAL A 79 7.11 8.31 -18.88
CA VAL A 79 6.53 9.57 -18.41
C VAL A 79 6.43 9.59 -16.88
N LEU A 80 5.98 8.49 -16.27
CA LEU A 80 5.86 8.39 -14.82
C LEU A 80 7.23 8.43 -14.13
N THR A 81 8.23 7.75 -14.67
CA THR A 81 9.59 7.75 -14.13
C THR A 81 10.22 9.14 -14.23
N GLU A 82 10.09 9.83 -15.37
CA GLU A 82 10.65 11.18 -15.50
C GLU A 82 9.93 12.19 -14.60
N LYS A 83 8.59 12.10 -14.49
CA LYS A 83 7.86 12.96 -13.55
C LYS A 83 8.24 12.68 -12.11
N ALA A 84 8.48 11.42 -11.74
CA ALA A 84 8.93 11.06 -10.40
C ALA A 84 10.31 11.64 -10.06
N LYS A 85 11.25 11.65 -11.01
CA LYS A 85 12.57 12.27 -10.83
C LYS A 85 12.44 13.79 -10.63
N GLN A 86 11.67 14.45 -11.50
CA GLN A 86 11.41 15.90 -11.39
C GLN A 86 10.82 16.25 -10.01
N LEU A 87 9.80 15.52 -9.56
CA LEU A 87 9.20 15.74 -8.24
C LEU A 87 10.19 15.47 -7.10
N ALA A 88 11.10 14.51 -7.25
CA ALA A 88 12.11 14.23 -6.24
C ALA A 88 13.14 15.38 -6.12
N ASP A 89 13.52 15.97 -7.25
CA ASP A 89 14.36 17.17 -7.28
C ASP A 89 13.64 18.37 -6.65
N GLU A 90 12.36 18.60 -7.01
CA GLU A 90 11.51 19.65 -6.42
C GLU A 90 11.36 19.51 -4.90
N LEU A 91 11.27 18.27 -4.40
CA LEU A 91 11.17 17.94 -2.98
C LEU A 91 12.54 17.86 -2.27
N ASN A 92 13.64 18.18 -2.96
CA ASN A 92 15.01 18.07 -2.43
C ASN A 92 15.34 16.68 -1.85
N VAL A 93 14.83 15.61 -2.48
CA VAL A 93 15.13 14.24 -2.06
C VAL A 93 16.61 13.95 -2.38
N PRO A 94 17.44 13.59 -1.38
CA PRO A 94 18.86 13.34 -1.62
C PRO A 94 19.09 12.21 -2.63
N GLN A 95 20.09 12.38 -3.50
CA GLN A 95 20.47 11.34 -4.45
C GLN A 95 20.87 10.05 -3.73
N GLY A 96 20.44 8.90 -4.28
CA GLY A 96 20.70 7.58 -3.71
C GLY A 96 19.67 7.11 -2.67
N ILE A 97 18.80 7.98 -2.15
CA ILE A 97 17.70 7.57 -1.26
C ILE A 97 16.67 6.72 -2.00
N LEU A 98 16.36 7.08 -3.24
CA LEU A 98 15.36 6.40 -4.06
C LEU A 98 15.94 6.04 -5.43
N GLN A 99 15.75 4.79 -5.83
CA GLN A 99 16.08 4.32 -7.17
C GLN A 99 14.80 4.18 -7.99
N PHE A 100 14.67 5.00 -9.04
CA PHE A 100 13.55 5.00 -9.98
C PHE A 100 13.62 3.84 -10.99
N SER A 101 13.82 2.63 -10.48
CA SER A 101 13.85 1.39 -11.27
C SER A 101 12.44 0.98 -11.73
N SER A 102 12.37 0.09 -12.73
CA SER A 102 11.12 -0.55 -13.15
C SER A 102 10.41 -1.26 -11.98
N GLY A 103 11.18 -1.92 -11.10
CA GLY A 103 10.64 -2.58 -9.91
C GLY A 103 10.09 -1.60 -8.87
N TRP A 104 10.66 -0.40 -8.75
CA TRP A 104 10.07 0.66 -7.92
C TRP A 104 8.76 1.16 -8.50
N LEU A 105 8.73 1.45 -9.80
CA LEU A 105 7.55 1.96 -10.49
C LEU A 105 6.38 0.96 -10.44
N GLN A 106 6.67 -0.34 -10.65
CA GLN A 106 5.65 -1.38 -10.54
C GLN A 106 5.03 -1.39 -9.14
N LYS A 107 5.85 -1.32 -8.09
CA LYS A 107 5.33 -1.26 -6.71
C LYS A 107 4.56 0.02 -6.41
N PHE A 108 4.95 1.16 -6.98
CA PHE A 108 4.18 2.40 -6.90
C PHE A 108 2.79 2.22 -7.51
N LYS A 109 2.71 1.62 -8.72
CA LYS A 109 1.44 1.32 -9.38
C LYS A 109 0.58 0.36 -8.55
N ASP A 110 1.17 -0.73 -8.04
CA ASP A 110 0.48 -1.73 -7.24
C ASP A 110 -0.09 -1.14 -5.92
N ARG A 111 0.67 -0.26 -5.26
CA ARG A 111 0.21 0.42 -4.03
C ARG A 111 -0.94 1.40 -4.29
N ASN A 112 -1.01 1.97 -5.49
CA ASN A 112 -1.97 3.00 -5.85
C ASN A 112 -3.09 2.51 -6.78
N ASN A 113 -3.17 1.20 -7.03
CA ASN A 113 -4.12 0.56 -7.95
C ASN A 113 -4.10 1.17 -9.37
N ILE A 114 -2.94 1.63 -9.82
CA ILE A 114 -2.78 2.18 -11.16
C ILE A 114 -2.59 1.01 -12.13
N ARG A 115 -3.68 0.60 -12.78
CA ARG A 115 -3.65 -0.43 -13.81
C ARG A 115 -3.42 0.25 -15.15
N GLN A 116 -2.28 -0.02 -15.79
CA GLN A 116 -2.14 0.39 -17.18
C GLN A 116 -3.03 -0.49 -18.03
N VAL A 117 -4.03 0.14 -18.66
CA VAL A 117 -4.76 -0.48 -19.76
C VAL A 117 -3.77 -0.52 -20.91
N LYS A 118 -3.28 -1.73 -21.25
CA LYS A 118 -2.62 -1.92 -22.54
C LYS A 118 -3.64 -1.55 -23.62
N LEU A 119 -3.35 -0.52 -24.40
CA LEU A 119 -4.02 -0.29 -25.68
C LEU A 119 -3.62 -1.38 -26.67
#